data_AF-A0A3E0P6D3-F1
#
_entry.id   AF-A0A3E0P6D3-F1
#
_cell.length_a   1.000
_cell.length_b   1.000
_cell.length_c   1.000
_cell.angle_alpha   90.00
_cell.angle_beta   90.00
_cell.angle_gamma   90.00
#
_symmetry.space_group_name_H-M   'P 1'
#
loop_
_entity.id
_entity.type
_entity.pdbx_description
1 polymer ?
#
loop_
_entity_poly.entity_id
_entity_poly.type
_entity_poly.pdbx_seq_one_letter_code
_entity_poly.pdbx_strand_id
1 'polypeptide(L)'
;MLSACLACALVLGGVAAAQAPLRQVVPSKENAARLRWLQYRMVAGRVAADSNYPPGMNISFGPSANGRRREHLRLLILKTRASIHYDLSGEGDKLSIALDESGEFAVRRVSAEPAYEMEFVQQPGGALLFTIVEGERQRSLRSRSFWHLYLAEPKTVERHLVPYLELLRPGWQLAATGRAIEDAMVQRAQHPEPLDTEHWQQLVDQLGSAKFSERETAEHDLLELGQVILPFLEGLRSDQLDAEQSDRVAALVDRLSAQYEDTTDRVATWLAADRDAWLALLDRDEPIKRRIAVRRLERLTGSEIDFDPDADAQAREAQLEKLRARYAEPEPAAPKSPAAPKDSVPPPRADR
;
A
#
# COMPACT_ATOMS: atom_id res chain seq x y z
N MET A 1 23.35 -24.01 5.08
CA MET A 1 22.73 -23.44 6.28
C MET A 1 21.58 -22.55 5.82
N LEU A 2 20.40 -23.15 5.61
CA LEU A 2 19.19 -22.47 5.15
C LEU A 2 18.39 -22.03 6.39
N SER A 3 18.24 -20.72 6.55
CA SER A 3 17.43 -20.12 7.61
C SER A 3 15.99 -20.05 7.13
N ALA A 4 15.19 -21.05 7.49
CA ALA A 4 13.75 -21.04 7.26
C ALA A 4 13.08 -20.21 8.36
N CYS A 5 12.63 -19.00 8.03
CA CYS A 5 11.77 -18.21 8.90
C CYS A 5 10.37 -18.85 8.93
N LEU A 6 10.15 -19.71 9.91
CA LEU A 6 8.87 -20.32 10.21
C LEU A 6 7.99 -19.26 10.92
N ALA A 7 7.01 -18.71 10.21
CA ALA A 7 5.96 -17.89 10.83
C ALA A 7 4.94 -18.83 11.51
N CYS A 8 5.15 -19.16 12.78
CA CYS A 8 4.17 -19.89 13.57
C CYS A 8 3.03 -18.96 14.01
N ALA A 9 1.86 -19.08 13.38
CA ALA A 9 0.61 -18.51 13.88
C ALA A 9 -0.07 -19.53 14.81
N LEU A 10 -0.04 -19.29 16.12
CA LEU A 10 -0.78 -20.05 17.12
C LEU A 10 -2.14 -19.36 17.34
N VAL A 11 -3.23 -19.95 16.83
CA VAL A 11 -4.59 -19.40 16.99
C VAL A 11 -5.28 -20.08 18.17
N LEU A 12 -5.28 -19.39 19.32
CA LEU A 12 -6.20 -19.70 20.41
C LEU A 12 -7.59 -19.17 20.05
N GLY A 13 -8.61 -20.04 20.03
CA GLY A 13 -10.02 -19.68 19.88
C GLY A 13 -10.49 -18.79 21.03
N GLY A 14 -10.23 -17.50 20.93
CA GLY A 14 -10.61 -16.50 21.92
C GLY A 14 -12.00 -15.96 21.64
N VAL A 15 -12.86 -15.96 22.66
CA VAL A 15 -14.06 -15.12 22.71
C VAL A 15 -13.66 -13.71 22.29
N ALA A 16 -14.33 -13.16 21.28
CA ALA A 16 -14.06 -11.81 20.77
C ALA A 16 -14.36 -10.80 21.88
N ALA A 17 -13.36 -10.53 22.74
CA ALA A 17 -13.42 -9.46 23.71
C ALA A 17 -13.66 -8.18 22.93
N ALA A 18 -14.71 -7.43 23.31
CA ALA A 18 -15.00 -6.13 22.73
C ALA A 18 -13.74 -5.26 22.87
N GLN A 19 -13.05 -5.03 21.76
CA GLN A 19 -11.84 -4.23 21.75
C GLN A 19 -12.20 -2.79 22.11
N ALA A 20 -11.53 -2.21 23.09
CA ALA A 20 -11.74 -0.82 23.47
C ALA A 20 -11.54 0.12 22.26
N PRO A 21 -12.33 1.20 22.12
CA PRO A 21 -12.14 2.17 21.05
C PRO A 21 -10.75 2.81 21.18
N LEU A 22 -10.03 2.90 20.06
CA LEU A 22 -8.75 3.62 20.04
C LEU A 22 -9.00 5.09 20.35
N ARG A 23 -8.21 5.65 21.27
CA ARG A 23 -8.26 7.08 21.57
C ARG A 23 -7.99 7.87 20.29
N GLN A 24 -8.84 8.84 19.97
CA GLN A 24 -8.64 9.66 18.77
C GLN A 24 -7.54 10.70 18.99
N VAL A 25 -6.64 10.78 18.02
CA VAL A 25 -5.56 11.76 18.00
C VAL A 25 -6.00 12.90 17.08
N VAL A 26 -6.29 14.08 17.66
CA VAL A 26 -6.90 15.20 16.92
C VAL A 26 -5.95 16.39 16.87
N PRO A 27 -5.23 16.68 15.75
CA PRO A 27 -4.31 17.82 15.62
C PRO A 27 -4.90 19.16 16.10
N SER A 28 -4.05 20.12 16.51
CA SER A 28 -4.49 21.50 16.74
C SER A 28 -5.17 22.06 15.48
N LYS A 29 -6.10 23.01 15.64
CA LYS A 29 -6.84 23.59 14.50
C LYS A 29 -5.89 24.21 13.48
N GLU A 30 -4.84 24.86 13.96
CA GLU A 30 -3.81 25.50 13.15
C GLU A 30 -3.02 24.48 12.34
N ASN A 31 -2.54 23.41 12.97
CA ASN A 31 -1.79 22.38 12.24
C ASN A 31 -2.70 21.54 11.34
N ALA A 32 -3.93 21.24 11.76
CA ALA A 32 -4.92 20.60 10.90
C ALA A 32 -5.21 21.39 9.62
N ALA A 33 -5.17 22.73 9.69
CA ALA A 33 -5.30 23.59 8.50
C ALA A 33 -4.02 23.57 7.65
N ARG A 34 -2.83 23.58 8.27
CA ARG A 34 -1.53 23.58 7.58
C ARG A 34 -1.18 22.25 6.92
N LEU A 35 -1.61 21.12 7.49
CA LEU A 35 -1.48 19.81 6.84
C LEU A 35 -2.05 19.86 5.43
N ARG A 36 -3.16 20.60 5.23
CA ARG A 36 -3.87 20.78 3.96
C ARG A 36 -3.22 21.79 3.00
N TRP A 37 -2.05 22.34 3.35
CA TRP A 37 -1.27 23.14 2.39
C TRP A 37 -0.68 22.28 1.28
N LEU A 38 -0.54 20.98 1.54
CA LEU A 38 -0.26 19.98 0.53
C LEU A 38 -1.58 19.36 0.05
N GLN A 39 -1.63 19.03 -1.23
CA GLN A 39 -2.72 18.30 -1.85
C GLN A 39 -2.36 16.82 -1.88
N TYR A 40 -2.97 16.03 -0.99
CA TYR A 40 -2.78 14.59 -0.94
C TYR A 40 -3.76 13.86 -1.85
N ARG A 41 -3.25 12.85 -2.55
CA ARG A 41 -4.02 11.97 -3.42
C ARG A 41 -3.57 10.52 -3.24
N MET A 42 -4.46 9.60 -3.56
CA MET A 42 -4.11 8.18 -3.68
C MET A 42 -3.85 7.95 -5.16
N VAL A 43 -2.70 7.41 -5.51
CA VAL A 43 -2.30 7.18 -6.91
C VAL A 43 -1.74 5.77 -6.98
N ALA A 44 -2.41 4.87 -7.70
CA ALA A 44 -2.10 3.44 -7.71
C ALA A 44 -2.03 2.83 -6.30
N GLY A 45 -2.94 3.27 -5.41
CA GLY A 45 -2.98 2.86 -4.01
C GLY A 45 -1.79 3.32 -3.18
N ARG A 46 -1.06 4.37 -3.60
CA ARG A 46 0.01 5.01 -2.83
C ARG A 46 -0.36 6.43 -2.46
N VAL A 47 0.05 6.86 -1.28
CA VAL A 47 -0.10 8.25 -0.85
C VAL A 47 0.94 9.08 -1.59
N ALA A 48 0.46 10.09 -2.32
CA ALA A 48 1.28 11.11 -2.97
C ALA A 48 0.82 12.50 -2.51
N ALA A 49 1.73 13.47 -2.53
CA ALA A 49 1.43 14.85 -2.19
C ALA A 49 2.05 15.81 -3.20
N ASP A 50 1.25 16.79 -3.63
CA ASP A 50 1.69 17.91 -4.43
C ASP A 50 1.48 19.22 -3.67
N SER A 51 2.03 20.32 -4.18
CA SER A 51 1.81 21.65 -3.61
C SER A 51 1.53 22.68 -4.69
N ASN A 52 0.53 23.53 -4.43
CA ASN A 52 0.25 24.71 -5.25
C ASN A 52 1.06 25.94 -4.81
N TYR A 53 1.90 25.80 -3.78
CA TYR A 53 2.74 26.87 -3.27
C TYR A 53 4.05 26.99 -4.08
N PRO A 54 4.67 28.18 -4.12
CA PRO A 54 5.95 28.37 -4.79
C PRO A 54 7.03 27.40 -4.26
N PRO A 55 7.88 26.85 -5.14
CA PRO A 55 8.98 26.00 -4.72
C PRO A 55 10.04 26.79 -3.95
N GLY A 56 10.81 26.09 -3.12
CA GLY A 56 11.86 26.67 -2.26
C GLY A 56 11.39 27.08 -0.86
N MET A 57 10.14 26.78 -0.50
CA MET A 57 9.63 27.07 0.84
C MET A 57 10.03 25.96 1.83
N ASN A 58 10.70 26.33 2.92
CA ASN A 58 10.95 25.48 4.08
C ASN A 58 10.30 26.13 5.30
N ILE A 59 9.23 25.53 5.79
CA ILE A 59 8.37 26.10 6.81
C ILE A 59 8.38 25.17 8.01
N SER A 60 8.72 25.68 9.19
CA SER A 60 8.65 24.93 10.43
C SER A 60 7.79 25.67 11.44
N PHE A 61 6.83 24.94 12.00
CA PHE A 61 5.98 25.41 13.08
C PHE A 61 6.44 24.71 14.36
N GLY A 62 7.00 25.51 15.26
CA GLY A 62 7.50 25.05 16.56
C GLY A 62 6.40 24.47 17.45
N PRO A 63 6.79 23.85 18.57
CA PRO A 63 5.87 23.23 19.52
C PRO A 63 4.79 24.21 19.95
N SER A 64 3.55 24.01 19.47
CA SER A 64 2.39 24.67 20.06
C SER A 64 2.14 24.02 21.41
N ALA A 65 2.58 24.68 22.49
CA ALA A 65 2.48 24.17 23.84
C ALA A 65 1.13 24.58 24.47
N ASN A 66 0.06 23.89 24.09
CA ASN A 66 -1.20 23.96 24.84
C ASN A 66 -1.15 22.96 26.00
N GLY A 67 -0.39 23.31 27.05
CA GLY A 67 -0.28 22.50 28.27
C GLY A 67 0.51 21.20 28.08
N ARG A 68 -0.21 20.06 28.05
CA ARG A 68 0.37 18.69 28.06
C ARG A 68 0.74 18.13 26.69
N ARG A 69 0.49 18.90 25.64
CA ARG A 69 0.57 18.45 24.26
C ARG A 69 1.60 19.27 23.49
N ARG A 70 2.44 18.58 22.72
CA ARG A 70 3.48 19.17 21.85
C ARG A 70 3.22 18.74 20.42
N GLU A 71 3.19 19.73 19.52
CA GLU A 71 3.01 19.51 18.09
C GLU A 71 4.08 20.21 17.29
N HIS A 72 4.73 19.49 16.39
CA HIS A 72 5.71 20.03 15.46
C HIS A 72 5.27 19.69 14.03
N LEU A 73 5.35 20.68 13.14
CA LEU A 73 5.07 20.50 11.72
C LEU A 73 6.19 21.15 10.92
N ARG A 74 6.78 20.37 10.00
CA ARG A 74 7.72 20.86 8.99
C ARG A 74 7.17 20.54 7.61
N LEU A 75 7.22 21.51 6.72
CA LEU A 75 6.86 21.39 5.31
C LEU A 75 8.03 21.86 4.47
N LEU A 76 8.40 21.07 3.46
CA LEU A 76 9.36 21.46 2.44
C LEU A 76 8.70 21.34 1.08
N ILE A 77 8.65 22.43 0.32
CA ILE A 77 8.04 22.47 -1.00
C ILE A 77 9.16 22.69 -2.03
N LEU A 78 9.44 21.65 -2.81
CA LEU A 78 10.41 21.68 -3.90
C LEU A 78 9.67 21.83 -5.24
N LYS A 79 10.43 22.00 -6.33
CA LYS A 79 9.86 22.22 -7.68
C LYS A 79 8.94 21.08 -8.14
N THR A 80 9.24 19.85 -7.77
CA THR A 80 8.56 18.66 -8.27
C THR A 80 8.05 17.75 -7.16
N ARG A 81 8.28 18.10 -5.89
CA ARG A 81 7.98 17.26 -4.73
C ARG A 81 7.64 18.11 -3.52
N ALA A 82 6.80 17.58 -2.65
CA ALA A 82 6.56 18.14 -1.33
C ALA A 82 6.91 17.10 -0.27
N SER A 83 7.53 17.55 0.81
CA SER A 83 7.83 16.74 1.98
C SER A 83 7.12 17.31 3.20
N ILE A 84 6.71 16.42 4.09
CA ILE A 84 6.08 16.75 5.36
C ILE A 84 6.69 15.92 6.47
N HIS A 85 6.89 16.55 7.62
CA HIS A 85 7.15 15.86 8.87
C HIS A 85 6.26 16.45 9.95
N TYR A 86 5.32 15.65 10.45
CA TYR A 86 4.39 16.04 11.50
C TYR A 86 4.55 15.13 12.70
N ASP A 87 4.82 15.72 13.85
CA ASP A 87 4.92 15.03 15.13
C ASP A 87 3.91 15.62 16.12
N LEU A 88 3.23 14.72 16.82
CA LEU A 88 2.30 15.05 17.89
C LEU A 88 2.57 14.12 19.07
N SER A 89 2.80 14.69 20.25
CA SER A 89 2.98 13.95 21.49
C SER A 89 2.22 14.57 22.65
N GLY A 90 1.67 13.74 23.53
CA GLY A 90 0.99 14.19 24.75
C GLY A 90 0.28 13.04 25.46
N GLU A 91 0.22 13.08 26.79
CA GLU A 91 -0.54 12.13 27.63
C GLU A 91 -0.30 10.64 27.31
N GLY A 92 0.95 10.28 26.98
CA GLY A 92 1.33 8.89 26.66
C GLY A 92 1.05 8.47 25.20
N ASP A 93 0.48 9.35 24.37
CA ASP A 93 0.31 9.14 22.95
C ASP A 93 1.39 9.88 22.15
N LYS A 94 1.88 9.24 21.08
CA LYS A 94 2.71 9.84 20.03
C LYS A 94 2.17 9.45 18.66
N LEU A 95 2.04 10.41 17.77
CA LEU A 95 1.75 10.24 16.34
C LEU A 95 2.83 10.94 15.53
N SER A 96 3.37 10.26 14.53
CA SER A 96 4.30 10.80 13.54
C SER A 96 3.75 10.50 12.15
N ILE A 97 3.75 11.49 11.27
CA ILE A 97 3.41 11.34 9.85
C ILE A 97 4.54 12.00 9.05
N ALA A 98 5.16 11.23 8.16
CA ALA A 98 6.26 11.69 7.33
C ALA A 98 6.02 11.35 5.87
N LEU A 99 6.33 12.29 4.99
CA LEU A 99 6.57 12.08 3.56
C LEU A 99 7.90 12.75 3.27
N ASP A 100 8.92 12.00 2.89
CA ASP A 100 10.24 12.56 2.63
C ASP A 100 10.41 13.00 1.16
N GLU A 101 11.61 13.48 0.82
CA GLU A 101 11.93 13.89 -0.55
C GLU A 101 12.11 12.69 -1.50
N SER A 102 12.36 11.49 -0.98
CA SER A 102 12.50 10.27 -1.76
C SER A 102 11.15 9.69 -2.19
N GLY A 103 10.07 10.11 -1.53
CA GLY A 103 8.70 9.60 -1.72
C GLY A 103 8.35 8.51 -0.72
N GLU A 104 9.19 8.26 0.29
CA GLU A 104 8.87 7.40 1.40
C GLU A 104 7.80 8.07 2.27
N PHE A 105 6.70 7.36 2.48
CA PHE A 105 5.60 7.81 3.33
C PHE A 105 5.46 6.89 4.53
N ALA A 106 5.38 7.46 5.73
CA ALA A 106 5.24 6.71 6.96
C ALA A 106 4.21 7.34 7.89
N VAL A 107 3.44 6.48 8.56
CA VAL A 107 2.58 6.84 9.69
C VAL A 107 2.94 5.94 10.86
N ARG A 108 3.33 6.54 11.99
CA ARG A 108 3.62 5.80 13.21
C ARG A 108 2.80 6.33 14.37
N ARG A 109 2.15 5.43 15.11
CA ARG A 109 1.46 5.75 16.36
C ARG A 109 1.96 4.86 17.48
N VAL A 110 2.20 5.45 18.65
CA VAL A 110 2.49 4.75 19.90
C VAL A 110 1.54 5.29 20.97
N SER A 111 0.94 4.42 21.77
CA SER A 111 0.12 4.75 22.93
C SER A 111 0.53 3.88 24.11
N ALA A 112 0.67 4.48 25.29
CA ALA A 112 1.02 3.77 26.51
C ALA A 112 -0.18 3.05 27.15
N GLU A 113 -1.38 3.62 27.05
CA GLU A 113 -2.56 3.14 27.76
C GLU A 113 -3.84 3.23 26.89
N PRO A 114 -4.34 2.09 26.36
CA PRO A 114 -3.70 0.77 26.38
C PRO A 114 -2.42 0.75 25.52
N ALA A 115 -1.49 -0.16 25.84
CA ALA A 115 -0.27 -0.37 25.07
C ALA A 115 -0.59 -0.72 23.61
N TYR A 116 -0.24 0.18 22.71
CA TYR A 116 -0.56 0.10 21.29
C TYR A 116 0.57 0.71 20.46
N GLU A 117 1.03 0.00 19.45
CA GLU A 117 1.91 0.53 18.42
C GLU A 117 1.36 0.21 17.03
N MET A 118 1.46 1.17 16.13
CA MET A 118 1.13 0.98 14.72
C MET A 118 2.17 1.69 13.88
N GLU A 119 2.60 1.01 12.82
CA GLU A 119 3.52 1.53 11.84
C GLU A 119 3.04 1.16 10.44
N PHE A 120 2.85 2.16 9.60
CA PHE A 120 2.59 2.02 8.17
C PHE A 120 3.73 2.67 7.42
N VAL A 121 4.36 1.95 6.49
CA VAL A 121 5.48 2.43 5.68
C VAL A 121 5.20 2.10 4.21
N GLN A 122 5.38 3.10 3.36
CA GLN A 122 5.36 3.02 1.91
C GLN A 122 6.74 3.40 1.40
N GLN A 123 7.49 2.41 0.91
CA GLN A 123 8.75 2.68 0.22
C GLN A 123 8.52 3.07 -1.24
N PRO A 124 9.33 3.98 -1.82
CA PRO A 124 9.30 4.26 -3.25
C PRO A 124 9.53 2.99 -4.07
N GLY A 125 8.59 2.63 -4.95
CA GLY A 125 8.65 1.40 -5.75
C GLY A 125 8.59 0.08 -4.97
N GLY A 126 8.59 0.12 -3.63
CA GLY A 126 8.59 -1.07 -2.77
C GLY A 126 7.21 -1.43 -2.23
N ALA A 127 7.11 -2.58 -1.58
CA ALA A 127 5.86 -2.98 -0.91
C ALA A 127 5.51 -2.02 0.25
N LEU A 128 4.22 -1.89 0.51
CA LEU A 128 3.69 -1.33 1.73
C LEU A 128 3.84 -2.32 2.89
N LEU A 129 4.22 -1.82 4.04
CA LEU A 129 4.31 -2.55 5.29
C LEU A 129 3.36 -1.93 6.29
N PHE A 130 2.54 -2.75 6.95
CA PHE A 130 1.60 -2.32 7.96
C PHE A 130 1.66 -3.23 9.18
N THR A 131 2.21 -2.72 10.26
CA THR A 131 2.41 -3.45 11.52
C THR A 131 1.54 -2.85 12.61
N ILE A 132 0.90 -3.71 13.40
CA ILE A 132 0.12 -3.34 14.59
C ILE A 132 0.59 -4.23 15.74
N VAL A 133 0.83 -3.63 16.89
CA VAL A 133 1.13 -4.30 18.16
C VAL A 133 0.10 -3.86 19.19
N GLU A 134 -0.72 -4.78 19.69
CA GLU A 134 -1.71 -4.55 20.75
C GLU A 134 -1.44 -5.49 21.92
N GLY A 135 -0.87 -4.98 23.01
CA GLY A 135 -0.39 -5.81 24.11
C GLY A 135 0.65 -6.83 23.64
N GLU A 136 0.35 -8.13 23.75
CA GLU A 136 1.21 -9.23 23.30
C GLU A 136 0.96 -9.67 21.84
N ARG A 137 -0.07 -9.12 21.18
CA ARG A 137 -0.43 -9.50 19.82
C ARG A 137 0.26 -8.58 18.83
N GLN A 138 1.05 -9.16 17.92
CA GLN A 138 1.62 -8.46 16.77
C GLN A 138 1.01 -9.00 15.48
N ARG A 139 0.65 -8.09 14.57
CA ARG A 139 0.23 -8.41 13.21
C ARG A 139 1.05 -7.56 12.25
N SER A 140 1.54 -8.17 11.18
CA SER A 140 2.26 -7.48 10.10
C SER A 140 1.63 -7.90 8.78
N LEU A 141 1.28 -6.91 7.97
CA LEU A 141 0.69 -7.07 6.66
C LEU A 141 1.62 -6.42 5.64
N ARG A 142 1.86 -7.11 4.54
CA ARG A 142 2.66 -6.61 3.41
C ARG A 142 1.80 -6.62 2.17
N SER A 143 1.85 -5.55 1.39
CA SER A 143 1.02 -5.43 0.19
C SER A 143 1.62 -4.49 -0.84
N ARG A 144 1.20 -4.58 -2.10
CA ARG A 144 1.72 -3.70 -3.17
C ARG A 144 1.13 -2.29 -3.11
N SER A 145 -0.12 -2.19 -2.66
CA SER A 145 -0.84 -0.92 -2.59
C SER A 145 -1.83 -0.91 -1.42
N PHE A 146 -2.30 0.29 -1.06
CA PHE A 146 -3.26 0.50 0.03
C PHE A 146 -4.55 -0.27 -0.24
N TRP A 147 -4.97 -0.37 -1.50
CA TRP A 147 -6.18 -1.09 -1.87
C TRP A 147 -6.05 -2.59 -1.71
N HIS A 148 -4.90 -3.18 -2.04
CA HIS A 148 -4.63 -4.59 -1.75
C HIS A 148 -4.61 -4.86 -0.24
N LEU A 149 -4.00 -3.96 0.54
CA LEU A 149 -4.03 -4.04 2.01
C LEU A 149 -5.46 -3.96 2.55
N TYR A 150 -6.27 -3.04 2.01
CA TYR A 150 -7.67 -2.86 2.38
C TYR A 150 -8.52 -4.08 2.00
N LEU A 151 -8.32 -4.65 0.81
CA LEU A 151 -9.04 -5.87 0.41
C LEU A 151 -8.66 -7.05 1.30
N ALA A 152 -7.39 -7.21 1.64
CA ALA A 152 -6.95 -8.29 2.52
C ALA A 152 -7.60 -8.18 3.92
N GLU A 153 -7.59 -6.98 4.51
CA GLU A 153 -7.89 -6.78 5.94
C GLU A 153 -8.71 -5.49 6.17
N PRO A 154 -9.95 -5.38 5.64
CA PRO A 154 -10.68 -4.11 5.55
C PRO A 154 -10.98 -3.50 6.93
N LYS A 155 -11.44 -4.34 7.87
CA LYS A 155 -11.77 -3.91 9.24
C LYS A 155 -10.52 -3.38 9.96
N THR A 156 -9.39 -4.06 9.78
CA THR A 156 -8.10 -3.68 10.38
C THR A 156 -7.61 -2.35 9.80
N VAL A 157 -7.59 -2.20 8.47
CA VAL A 157 -7.15 -0.96 7.81
C VAL A 157 -8.06 0.23 8.13
N GLU A 158 -9.39 0.03 8.08
CA GLU A 158 -10.39 1.06 8.40
C GLU A 158 -10.25 1.57 9.84
N ARG A 159 -9.98 0.66 10.79
CA ARG A 159 -9.82 1.03 12.20
C ARG A 159 -8.47 1.68 12.49
N HIS A 160 -7.40 1.14 11.93
CA HIS A 160 -6.04 1.42 12.40
C HIS A 160 -5.24 2.35 11.48
N LEU A 161 -5.59 2.52 10.21
CA LEU A 161 -4.80 3.33 9.26
C LEU A 161 -5.60 4.50 8.69
N VAL A 162 -6.82 4.25 8.22
CA VAL A 162 -7.69 5.26 7.59
C VAL A 162 -7.82 6.55 8.41
N PRO A 163 -8.01 6.53 9.75
CA PRO A 163 -8.18 7.76 10.51
C PRO A 163 -7.00 8.73 10.40
N TYR A 164 -5.77 8.24 10.24
CA TYR A 164 -4.57 9.08 10.12
C TYR A 164 -4.35 9.57 8.69
N LEU A 165 -4.70 8.76 7.68
CA LEU A 165 -4.70 9.22 6.30
C LEU A 165 -5.75 10.32 6.08
N GLU A 166 -6.89 10.23 6.74
CA GLU A 166 -7.93 11.27 6.69
C GLU A 166 -7.58 12.55 7.47
N LEU A 167 -6.55 12.53 8.35
CA LEU A 167 -6.01 13.78 8.91
C LEU A 167 -5.33 14.64 7.83
N LEU A 168 -4.70 13.99 6.83
CA LEU A 168 -4.05 14.66 5.72
C LEU A 168 -5.07 15.26 4.76
N ARG A 169 -6.17 14.54 4.51
CA ARG A 169 -7.28 14.98 3.66
C ARG A 169 -8.63 14.61 4.28
N PRO A 170 -9.30 15.57 4.94
CA PRO A 170 -10.64 15.33 5.47
C PRO A 170 -11.63 14.99 4.36
N GLY A 171 -12.49 14.00 4.61
CA GLY A 171 -13.50 13.57 3.65
C GLY A 171 -12.98 12.71 2.49
N TRP A 172 -11.76 12.18 2.59
CA TRP A 172 -11.20 11.25 1.61
C TRP A 172 -12.05 9.99 1.46
N GLN A 173 -12.74 9.56 2.53
CA GLN A 173 -13.69 8.45 2.52
C GLN A 173 -13.04 7.13 2.08
N LEU A 174 -11.76 6.91 2.45
CA LEU A 174 -10.96 5.78 1.96
C LEU A 174 -11.63 4.42 2.21
N ALA A 175 -12.25 4.24 3.38
CA ALA A 175 -12.97 3.01 3.69
C ALA A 175 -14.23 2.82 2.82
N ALA A 176 -14.97 3.90 2.54
CA ALA A 176 -16.13 3.83 1.65
C ALA A 176 -15.70 3.53 0.21
N THR A 177 -14.63 4.17 -0.26
CA THR A 177 -14.02 3.90 -1.58
C THR A 177 -13.55 2.45 -1.68
N GLY A 178 -12.87 1.92 -0.65
CA GLY A 178 -12.42 0.53 -0.62
C GLY A 178 -13.56 -0.49 -0.73
N ARG A 179 -14.68 -0.25 -0.02
CA ARG A 179 -15.90 -1.07 -0.17
C ARG A 179 -16.50 -0.98 -1.58
N ALA A 180 -16.59 0.23 -2.12
CA ALA A 180 -17.12 0.45 -3.46
C ALA A 180 -16.24 -0.21 -4.54
N ILE A 181 -14.91 -0.22 -4.36
CA ILE A 181 -13.98 -0.93 -5.25
C ILE A 181 -14.26 -2.42 -5.23
N GLU A 182 -14.37 -3.03 -4.05
CA GLU A 182 -14.69 -4.45 -3.92
C GLU A 182 -16.01 -4.81 -4.62
N ASP A 183 -17.07 -4.04 -4.38
CA ASP A 183 -18.37 -4.29 -4.99
C ASP A 183 -18.32 -4.14 -6.52
N ALA A 184 -17.60 -3.12 -7.02
CA ALA A 184 -17.41 -2.92 -8.45
C ALA A 184 -16.58 -4.05 -9.10
N MET A 185 -15.56 -4.58 -8.41
CA MET A 185 -14.82 -5.76 -8.87
C MET A 185 -15.75 -6.96 -9.01
N VAL A 186 -16.54 -7.25 -7.97
CA VAL A 186 -17.47 -8.39 -7.96
C VAL A 186 -18.52 -8.26 -9.07
N GLN A 187 -19.07 -7.06 -9.29
CA GLN A 187 -20.01 -6.79 -10.39
C GLN A 187 -19.37 -7.02 -11.76
N ARG A 188 -18.16 -6.49 -12.00
CA ARG A 188 -17.43 -6.68 -13.26
C ARG A 188 -17.12 -8.15 -13.53
N ALA A 189 -16.79 -8.93 -12.52
CA ALA A 189 -16.52 -10.37 -12.69
C ALA A 189 -17.75 -11.19 -13.13
N GLN A 190 -18.97 -10.67 -12.92
CA GLN A 190 -20.20 -11.29 -13.42
C GLN A 190 -20.38 -11.08 -14.93
N HIS A 191 -19.82 -10.00 -15.48
CA HIS A 191 -19.83 -9.66 -16.90
C HIS A 191 -18.40 -9.51 -17.42
N PRO A 192 -17.65 -10.63 -17.49
CA PRO A 192 -16.23 -10.58 -17.80
C PRO A 192 -16.01 -10.08 -19.22
N GLU A 193 -15.31 -8.96 -19.34
CA GLU A 193 -14.66 -8.59 -20.59
C GLU A 193 -13.37 -9.43 -20.74
N PRO A 194 -13.09 -9.96 -21.95
CA PRO A 194 -11.85 -10.66 -22.20
C PRO A 194 -10.68 -9.67 -22.07
N LEU A 195 -9.68 -10.03 -21.28
CA LEU A 195 -8.40 -9.32 -21.25
C LEU A 195 -7.55 -9.85 -22.41
N ASP A 196 -7.09 -8.97 -23.29
CA ASP A 196 -6.24 -9.36 -24.42
C ASP A 196 -4.76 -9.39 -23.99
N THR A 197 -4.44 -10.32 -23.09
CA THR A 197 -3.07 -10.47 -22.57
C THR A 197 -2.07 -10.88 -23.65
N GLU A 198 -2.53 -11.55 -24.71
CA GLU A 198 -1.69 -11.89 -25.87
C GLU A 198 -1.26 -10.63 -26.62
N HIS A 199 -2.18 -9.71 -26.87
CA HIS A 199 -1.84 -8.41 -27.45
C HIS A 199 -0.90 -7.60 -26.55
N TRP A 200 -1.13 -7.57 -25.23
CA TRP A 200 -0.25 -6.87 -24.30
C TRP A 200 1.17 -7.46 -24.30
N GLN A 201 1.30 -8.79 -24.35
CA GLN A 201 2.61 -9.44 -24.48
C GLN A 201 3.31 -9.04 -25.79
N GLN A 202 2.58 -8.99 -26.91
CA GLN A 202 3.14 -8.55 -28.18
C GLN A 202 3.66 -7.11 -28.13
N LEU A 203 2.96 -6.20 -27.45
CA LEU A 203 3.43 -4.83 -27.24
C LEU A 203 4.70 -4.80 -26.38
N VAL A 204 4.77 -5.59 -25.31
CA VAL A 204 5.97 -5.71 -24.48
C VAL A 204 7.15 -6.29 -25.26
N ASP A 205 6.92 -7.29 -26.11
CA ASP A 205 7.95 -7.85 -26.99
C ASP A 205 8.47 -6.78 -27.97
N GLN A 206 7.59 -5.91 -28.48
CA GLN A 206 7.95 -4.80 -29.36
C GLN A 206 8.75 -3.70 -28.67
N LEU A 207 8.70 -3.56 -27.34
CA LEU A 207 9.59 -2.65 -26.60
C LEU A 207 11.07 -3.03 -26.75
N GLY A 208 11.40 -4.28 -27.09
CA GLY A 208 12.75 -4.74 -27.39
C GLY A 208 13.13 -4.67 -28.87
N SER A 209 12.26 -4.13 -29.74
CA SER A 209 12.54 -4.08 -31.18
C SER A 209 13.79 -3.26 -31.48
N ALA A 210 14.59 -3.68 -32.47
CA ALA A 210 15.72 -2.88 -32.95
C ALA A 210 15.28 -1.53 -33.57
N LYS A 211 14.03 -1.43 -34.06
CA LYS A 211 13.52 -0.20 -34.69
C LYS A 211 12.91 0.73 -33.66
N PHE A 212 13.44 1.94 -33.57
CA PHE A 212 12.96 2.98 -32.64
C PHE A 212 11.47 3.27 -32.81
N SER A 213 10.97 3.34 -34.05
CA SER A 213 9.55 3.60 -34.31
C SER A 213 8.62 2.54 -33.74
N GLU A 214 9.01 1.26 -33.78
CA GLU A 214 8.21 0.17 -33.23
C GLU A 214 8.17 0.24 -31.71
N ARG A 215 9.31 0.56 -31.07
CA ARG A 215 9.39 0.75 -29.62
C ARG A 215 8.49 1.88 -29.13
N GLU A 216 8.54 3.03 -29.80
CA GLU A 216 7.74 4.20 -29.41
C GLU A 216 6.24 3.98 -29.64
N THR A 217 5.85 3.30 -30.73
CA THR A 217 4.46 2.91 -30.96
C THR A 217 3.98 1.96 -29.86
N ALA A 218 4.76 0.92 -29.54
CA ALA A 218 4.38 -0.02 -28.49
C ALA A 218 4.26 0.66 -27.11
N GLU A 219 5.19 1.57 -26.78
CA GLU A 219 5.12 2.34 -25.53
C GLU A 219 3.87 3.23 -25.49
N HIS A 220 3.55 3.91 -26.59
CA HIS A 220 2.35 4.72 -26.70
C HIS A 220 1.08 3.88 -26.52
N ASP A 221 0.99 2.75 -27.22
CA ASP A 221 -0.18 1.86 -27.17
C ASP A 221 -0.36 1.28 -25.76
N LEU A 222 0.73 0.93 -25.06
CA LEU A 222 0.69 0.51 -23.65
C LEU A 222 0.19 1.64 -22.73
N LEU A 223 0.58 2.89 -22.98
CA LEU A 223 0.09 4.04 -22.20
C LEU A 223 -1.40 4.31 -22.44
N GLU A 224 -1.89 4.14 -23.67
CA GLU A 224 -3.30 4.32 -23.99
C GLU A 224 -4.21 3.32 -23.28
N LEU A 225 -3.71 2.11 -22.97
CA LEU A 225 -4.43 1.13 -22.17
C LEU A 225 -4.62 1.61 -20.71
N GLY A 226 -3.76 2.48 -20.20
CA GLY A 226 -3.89 3.08 -18.87
C GLY A 226 -3.57 2.10 -17.73
N GLN A 227 -4.21 2.24 -16.56
CA GLN A 227 -3.85 1.47 -15.36
C GLN A 227 -4.29 -0.01 -15.39
N VAL A 228 -5.13 -0.42 -16.36
CA VAL A 228 -5.60 -1.82 -16.43
C VAL A 228 -4.47 -2.81 -16.69
N ILE A 229 -3.38 -2.35 -17.33
CA ILE A 229 -2.23 -3.20 -17.65
C ILE A 229 -1.19 -3.29 -16.53
N LEU A 230 -1.32 -2.48 -15.46
CA LEU A 230 -0.35 -2.49 -14.36
C LEU A 230 -0.11 -3.88 -13.75
N PRO A 231 -1.13 -4.71 -13.45
CA PRO A 231 -0.90 -6.04 -12.88
C PRO A 231 -0.14 -6.96 -13.83
N PHE A 232 -0.38 -6.80 -15.14
CA PHE A 232 0.33 -7.53 -16.17
C PHE A 232 1.81 -7.12 -16.20
N LEU A 233 2.09 -5.81 -16.28
CA LEU A 233 3.46 -5.28 -16.30
C LEU A 233 4.24 -5.60 -15.02
N GLU A 234 3.62 -5.45 -13.85
CA GLU A 234 4.24 -5.76 -12.55
C GLU A 234 4.48 -7.27 -12.35
N GLY A 235 3.68 -8.11 -13.02
CA GLY A 235 3.83 -9.57 -12.99
C GLY A 235 4.89 -10.11 -13.95
N LEU A 236 5.43 -9.29 -14.86
CA LEU A 236 6.50 -9.70 -15.76
C LEU A 236 7.76 -10.02 -14.95
N ARG A 237 8.32 -11.20 -15.16
CA ARG A 237 9.56 -11.57 -14.49
C ARG A 237 10.74 -10.89 -15.18
N SER A 238 11.63 -10.30 -14.40
CA SER A 238 12.82 -9.61 -14.91
C SER A 238 13.79 -10.51 -15.67
N ASP A 239 13.73 -11.83 -15.50
CA ASP A 239 14.54 -12.80 -16.25
C ASP A 239 13.97 -13.14 -17.65
N GLN A 240 12.76 -12.67 -17.96
CA GLN A 240 12.12 -12.82 -19.27
C GLN A 240 12.27 -11.57 -20.14
N LEU A 241 12.71 -10.46 -19.56
CA LEU A 241 12.90 -9.18 -20.25
C LEU A 241 14.38 -8.96 -20.53
N ASP A 242 14.69 -8.41 -21.71
CA ASP A 242 16.02 -7.83 -21.91
C ASP A 242 16.18 -6.52 -21.10
N ALA A 243 17.40 -5.98 -21.06
CA ALA A 243 17.69 -4.79 -20.27
C ALA A 243 16.90 -3.56 -20.73
N GLU A 244 16.71 -3.36 -22.05
CA GLU A 244 15.95 -2.24 -22.58
C GLU A 244 14.45 -2.39 -22.27
N GLN A 245 13.90 -3.59 -22.44
CA GLN A 245 12.51 -3.90 -22.07
C GLN A 245 12.28 -3.67 -20.58
N SER A 246 13.16 -4.17 -19.72
CA SER A 246 13.07 -4.00 -18.27
C SER A 246 13.05 -2.51 -17.88
N ASP A 247 13.95 -1.70 -18.46
CA ASP A 247 14.02 -0.27 -18.17
C ASP A 247 12.75 0.47 -18.66
N ARG A 248 12.23 0.13 -19.84
CA ARG A 248 11.00 0.74 -20.37
C ARG A 248 9.75 0.31 -19.62
N VAL A 249 9.64 -0.96 -19.25
CA VAL A 249 8.53 -1.46 -18.42
C VAL A 249 8.53 -0.76 -17.07
N ALA A 250 9.69 -0.60 -16.43
CA ALA A 250 9.79 0.17 -15.18
C ALA A 250 9.33 1.62 -15.36
N ALA A 251 9.77 2.30 -16.43
CA ALA A 251 9.33 3.66 -16.74
C ALA A 251 7.83 3.77 -17.04
N LEU A 252 7.24 2.78 -17.72
CA LEU A 252 5.81 2.69 -17.98
C LEU A 252 5.01 2.53 -16.69
N VAL A 253 5.42 1.61 -15.81
CA VAL A 253 4.81 1.40 -14.49
C VAL A 253 4.85 2.71 -13.69
N ASP A 254 5.99 3.40 -13.64
CA ASP A 254 6.12 4.70 -12.96
C ASP A 254 5.17 5.75 -13.54
N ARG A 255 5.09 5.87 -14.88
CA ARG A 255 4.22 6.84 -15.56
C ARG A 255 2.74 6.56 -15.31
N LEU A 256 2.31 5.32 -15.46
CA LEU A 256 0.93 4.89 -15.23
C LEU A 256 0.52 5.03 -13.76
N SER A 257 1.49 4.89 -12.85
CA SER A 257 1.30 5.01 -11.40
C SER A 257 1.35 6.44 -10.87
N ALA A 258 1.80 7.43 -11.64
CA ALA A 258 1.95 8.82 -11.17
C ALA A 258 0.84 9.78 -11.64
N GLN A 259 0.13 9.43 -12.72
CA GLN A 259 -0.63 10.43 -13.47
C GLN A 259 -2.05 10.71 -12.93
N TYR A 260 -2.68 9.77 -12.23
CA TYR A 260 -4.11 9.89 -11.92
C TYR A 260 -4.48 9.52 -10.50
N GLU A 261 -5.21 10.43 -9.83
CA GLU A 261 -5.85 10.11 -8.56
C GLU A 261 -6.83 8.94 -8.73
N ASP A 262 -6.74 7.98 -7.82
CA ASP A 262 -7.54 6.78 -7.80
C ASP A 262 -9.03 7.08 -7.73
N THR A 263 -9.78 6.46 -8.64
CA THR A 263 -11.25 6.43 -8.63
C THR A 263 -11.71 5.00 -8.44
N THR A 264 -12.92 4.82 -7.90
CA THR A 264 -13.50 3.48 -7.70
C THR A 264 -13.45 2.64 -8.98
N ASP A 265 -13.88 3.22 -10.11
CA ASP A 265 -13.96 2.52 -11.39
C ASP A 265 -12.58 2.10 -11.92
N ARG A 266 -11.60 3.02 -11.87
CA ARG A 266 -10.25 2.74 -12.36
C ARG A 266 -9.56 1.70 -11.49
N VAL A 267 -9.65 1.83 -10.17
CA VAL A 267 -9.04 0.87 -9.24
C VAL A 267 -9.74 -0.49 -9.34
N ALA A 268 -11.07 -0.54 -9.46
CA ALA A 268 -11.77 -1.80 -9.65
C ALA A 268 -11.39 -2.47 -10.99
N THR A 269 -11.19 -1.69 -12.05
CA THR A 269 -10.68 -2.20 -13.34
C THR A 269 -9.28 -2.78 -13.19
N TRP A 270 -8.39 -2.04 -12.55
CA TRP A 270 -7.02 -2.45 -12.24
C TRP A 270 -7.00 -3.75 -11.43
N LEU A 271 -7.66 -3.78 -10.27
CA LEU A 271 -7.65 -4.93 -9.37
C LEU A 271 -8.46 -6.12 -9.89
N ALA A 272 -9.39 -5.92 -10.83
CA ALA A 272 -10.11 -7.04 -11.46
C ALA A 272 -9.19 -7.92 -12.32
N ALA A 273 -8.06 -7.39 -12.78
CA ALA A 273 -7.01 -8.15 -13.47
C ALA A 273 -5.92 -8.68 -12.52
N ASP A 274 -5.98 -8.32 -11.23
CA ASP A 274 -4.97 -8.69 -10.23
C ASP A 274 -5.36 -9.95 -9.46
N ARG A 275 -4.48 -10.97 -9.48
CA ARG A 275 -4.70 -12.25 -8.79
C ARG A 275 -4.77 -12.08 -7.27
N ASP A 276 -3.89 -11.29 -6.68
CA ASP A 276 -3.75 -11.18 -5.23
C ASP A 276 -4.97 -10.45 -4.62
N ALA A 277 -5.57 -9.52 -5.36
CA ALA A 277 -6.85 -8.91 -5.01
C ALA A 277 -8.00 -9.94 -4.92
N TRP A 278 -8.06 -10.91 -5.84
CA TRP A 278 -9.06 -11.99 -5.77
C TRP A 278 -8.75 -13.03 -4.69
N LEU A 279 -7.48 -13.33 -4.41
CA LEU A 279 -7.09 -14.16 -3.26
C LEU A 279 -7.55 -13.53 -1.94
N ALA A 280 -7.47 -12.20 -1.82
CA ALA A 280 -7.97 -11.48 -0.64
C ALA A 280 -9.49 -11.63 -0.44
N LEU A 281 -10.26 -11.77 -1.54
CA LEU A 281 -11.72 -11.90 -1.50
C LEU A 281 -12.22 -13.30 -1.12
N LEU A 282 -11.35 -14.31 -1.11
CA LEU A 282 -11.70 -15.67 -0.70
C LEU A 282 -11.99 -15.79 0.82
N ASP A 283 -11.51 -14.83 1.62
CA ASP A 283 -11.76 -14.80 3.08
C ASP A 283 -13.04 -14.03 3.47
N ARG A 284 -13.83 -13.57 2.49
CA ARG A 284 -15.08 -12.83 2.77
C ARG A 284 -16.12 -13.72 3.41
N ASP A 285 -17.01 -13.15 4.23
CA ASP A 285 -18.08 -13.87 4.90
C ASP A 285 -19.17 -14.33 3.93
N GLU A 286 -19.40 -13.61 2.82
CA GLU A 286 -20.42 -13.94 1.83
C GLU A 286 -19.97 -15.06 0.86
N PRO A 287 -20.66 -16.24 0.82
CA PRO A 287 -20.29 -17.34 -0.07
C PRO A 287 -20.33 -16.96 -1.56
N ILE A 288 -21.25 -16.06 -1.95
CA ILE A 288 -21.36 -15.60 -3.34
C ILE A 288 -20.09 -14.87 -3.78
N LYS A 289 -19.52 -14.00 -2.93
CA LYS A 289 -18.26 -13.29 -3.24
C LYS A 289 -17.12 -14.30 -3.40
N ARG A 290 -17.01 -15.28 -2.50
CA ARG A 290 -16.01 -16.36 -2.59
C ARG A 290 -16.12 -17.15 -3.90
N ARG A 291 -17.32 -17.57 -4.30
CA ARG A 291 -17.55 -18.28 -5.58
C ARG A 291 -17.20 -17.44 -6.80
N ILE A 292 -17.43 -16.13 -6.76
CA ILE A 292 -17.03 -15.21 -7.85
C ILE A 292 -15.51 -15.10 -7.90
N ALA A 293 -14.85 -14.95 -6.74
CA ALA A 293 -13.40 -14.88 -6.65
C ALA A 293 -12.71 -16.15 -7.16
N VAL A 294 -13.18 -17.34 -6.79
CA VAL A 294 -12.65 -18.63 -7.31
C VAL A 294 -12.71 -18.65 -8.84
N ARG A 295 -13.89 -18.42 -9.44
CA ARG A 295 -14.04 -18.43 -10.90
C ARG A 295 -13.17 -17.40 -11.61
N ARG A 296 -12.93 -16.26 -10.98
CA ARG A 296 -12.06 -15.23 -11.55
C ARG A 296 -10.59 -15.61 -11.44
N LEU A 297 -10.16 -16.19 -10.32
CA LEU A 297 -8.81 -16.75 -10.17
C LEU A 297 -8.53 -17.88 -11.16
N GLU A 298 -9.49 -18.77 -11.41
CA GLU A 298 -9.35 -19.84 -12.41
C GLU A 298 -9.09 -19.27 -13.80
N ARG A 299 -9.81 -18.21 -14.18
CA ARG A 299 -9.60 -17.52 -15.47
C ARG A 299 -8.25 -16.81 -15.55
N LEU A 300 -7.84 -16.11 -14.48
CA LEU A 300 -6.57 -15.37 -14.45
C LEU A 300 -5.36 -16.31 -14.44
N THR A 301 -5.49 -17.47 -13.80
CA THR A 301 -4.38 -18.43 -13.66
C THR A 301 -4.38 -19.53 -14.74
N GLY A 302 -5.49 -19.68 -15.48
CA GLY A 302 -5.69 -20.76 -16.43
C GLY A 302 -5.73 -22.15 -15.78
N SER A 303 -5.95 -22.24 -14.46
CA SER A 303 -5.91 -23.49 -13.70
C SER A 303 -7.03 -23.57 -12.67
N GLU A 304 -7.51 -24.78 -12.40
CA GLU A 304 -8.50 -25.03 -11.33
C GLU A 304 -7.94 -24.64 -9.96
N ILE A 305 -8.79 -24.03 -9.13
CA ILE A 305 -8.44 -23.58 -7.79
C ILE A 305 -9.06 -24.53 -6.77
N ASP A 306 -8.21 -25.25 -6.03
CA ASP A 306 -8.63 -26.12 -4.91
C ASP A 306 -9.05 -25.28 -3.70
N PHE A 307 -10.28 -24.75 -3.75
CA PHE A 307 -10.88 -23.94 -2.70
C PHE A 307 -12.38 -24.23 -2.60
N ASP A 308 -12.85 -24.57 -1.40
CA ASP A 308 -14.27 -24.78 -1.15
C ASP A 308 -14.89 -23.47 -0.63
N PRO A 309 -15.72 -22.77 -1.43
CA PRO A 309 -16.34 -21.54 -1.02
C PRO A 309 -17.40 -21.72 0.07
N ASP A 310 -17.84 -22.93 0.38
CA ASP A 310 -18.84 -23.21 1.41
C ASP A 310 -18.23 -23.82 2.68
N ALA A 311 -16.90 -24.00 2.72
CA ALA A 311 -16.17 -24.47 3.89
C ALA A 311 -16.33 -23.53 5.10
N ASP A 312 -16.19 -24.11 6.29
CA ASP A 312 -16.14 -23.35 7.54
C ASP A 312 -14.87 -22.46 7.62
N ALA A 313 -14.84 -21.53 8.57
CA ALA A 313 -13.77 -20.53 8.65
C ALA A 313 -12.37 -21.15 8.82
N GLN A 314 -12.25 -22.24 9.59
CA GLN A 314 -10.95 -22.87 9.86
C GLN A 314 -10.45 -23.62 8.62
N ALA A 315 -11.32 -24.37 7.94
CA ALA A 315 -10.99 -25.05 6.69
C ALA A 315 -10.64 -24.04 5.58
N ARG A 316 -11.37 -22.92 5.48
CA ARG A 316 -11.06 -21.85 4.53
C ARG A 316 -9.70 -21.21 4.79
N GLU A 317 -9.37 -20.92 6.05
CA GLU A 317 -8.06 -20.36 6.43
C GLU A 317 -6.92 -21.29 6.00
N ALA A 318 -7.05 -22.60 6.24
CA ALA A 318 -6.07 -23.60 5.81
C ALA A 318 -5.95 -23.70 4.27
N GLN A 319 -7.07 -23.60 3.53
CA GLN A 319 -7.04 -23.57 2.06
C GLN A 319 -6.39 -22.28 1.54
N LEU A 320 -6.69 -21.13 2.15
CA LEU A 320 -6.09 -19.84 1.81
C LEU A 320 -4.59 -19.83 2.03
N GLU A 321 -4.11 -20.40 3.13
CA GLU A 321 -2.67 -20.51 3.40
C GLU A 321 -1.95 -21.30 2.29
N LYS A 322 -2.52 -22.43 1.85
CA LYS A 322 -1.97 -23.22 0.74
C LYS A 322 -1.95 -22.44 -0.57
N LEU A 323 -3.02 -21.72 -0.89
CA LEU A 323 -3.09 -20.91 -2.11
C LEU A 323 -2.09 -19.75 -2.06
N ARG A 324 -1.98 -19.05 -0.93
CA ARG A 324 -0.97 -18.00 -0.72
C ARG A 324 0.43 -18.56 -0.88
N ALA A 325 0.73 -19.74 -0.34
CA ALA A 325 2.04 -20.38 -0.53
C ALA A 325 2.30 -20.77 -1.99
N ARG A 326 1.28 -21.23 -2.73
CA ARG A 326 1.38 -21.58 -4.16
C ARG A 326 1.68 -20.37 -5.04
N TYR A 327 1.11 -19.21 -4.70
CA TYR A 327 1.17 -17.99 -5.51
C TYR A 327 2.10 -16.92 -4.95
N ALA A 328 2.71 -17.14 -3.78
CA ALA A 328 3.70 -16.27 -3.21
C ALA A 328 4.82 -16.06 -4.23
N GLU A 329 5.03 -14.81 -4.62
CA GLU A 329 6.20 -14.48 -5.41
C GLU A 329 7.45 -14.76 -4.58
N PRO A 330 8.54 -15.26 -5.20
CA PRO A 330 9.80 -15.38 -4.52
C PRO A 330 10.18 -14.00 -4.00
N GLU A 331 10.31 -13.89 -2.68
CA GLU A 331 10.62 -12.62 -2.04
C GLU A 331 11.87 -12.04 -2.70
N PRO A 332 11.80 -10.80 -3.27
CA PRO A 332 12.99 -10.18 -3.82
C PRO A 332 14.02 -10.12 -2.69
N ALA A 333 15.19 -10.71 -2.94
CA ALA A 333 16.24 -10.85 -1.94
C ALA A 333 16.40 -9.52 -1.21
N ALA A 334 16.20 -9.53 0.12
CA ALA A 334 16.13 -8.31 0.92
C ALA A 334 17.29 -7.38 0.52
N PRO A 335 17.01 -6.11 0.17
CA PRO A 335 18.08 -5.17 -0.13
C PRO A 335 19.03 -5.20 1.06
N LYS A 336 20.30 -5.56 0.82
CA LYS A 336 21.31 -5.64 1.88
C LYS A 336 21.18 -4.37 2.72
N SER A 337 20.74 -4.51 3.97
CA SER A 337 20.47 -3.35 4.81
C SER A 337 21.67 -2.41 4.70
N PRO A 338 21.47 -1.12 4.38
CA PRO A 338 22.57 -0.18 4.34
C PRO A 338 23.29 -0.31 5.66
N ALA A 339 24.58 -0.65 5.60
CA ALA A 339 25.38 -0.88 6.78
C ALA A 339 25.17 0.30 7.73
N ALA A 340 24.77 0.02 8.98
CA ALA A 340 24.58 1.05 9.98
C ALA A 340 25.77 2.03 9.93
N PRO A 341 25.54 3.35 9.89
CA PRO A 341 26.61 4.32 9.77
C PRO A 341 27.62 4.09 10.90
N LYS A 342 28.83 3.65 10.53
CA LYS A 342 29.91 3.32 11.48
C LYS A 342 30.53 4.55 12.14
N ASP A 343 30.11 5.75 11.78
CA ASP A 343 30.67 7.01 12.28
C ASP A 343 29.67 7.74 13.19
N SER A 344 29.28 7.09 14.29
CA SER A 344 28.84 7.83 15.48
C SER A 344 30.09 8.32 16.21
N VAL A 345 30.58 9.49 15.78
CA VAL A 345 31.63 10.23 16.49
C VAL A 345 31.19 10.37 17.95
N PRO A 346 31.95 9.85 18.93
CA PRO A 346 31.61 10.02 20.33
C PRO A 346 31.61 11.52 20.66
N PRO A 347 30.66 11.99 21.50
CA PRO A 347 30.62 13.40 21.87
C PRO A 347 31.95 13.81 22.53
N PRO A 348 32.45 15.03 22.25
CA PRO A 348 33.67 15.52 22.87
C PRO A 348 33.50 15.46 24.39
N ARG A 349 34.47 14.84 25.08
CA ARG A 349 34.54 14.85 26.54
C ARG A 349 34.63 16.31 26.98
N ALA A 350 33.68 16.74 27.79
CA ALA A 350 33.77 18.01 28.48
C ALA A 350 34.84 17.87 29.56
N ASP A 351 36.03 18.41 29.30
CA ASP A 351 37.02 18.65 30.34
C ASP A 351 36.48 19.74 31.28
N ARG A 352 36.40 19.40 32.57
CA ARG A 352 36.29 20.34 33.69
C ARG A 352 37.28 19.94 34.76
#